data_AF-A0A143QC07-F1
#
_entry.id   AF-A0A143QC07-F1
#
_cell.length_a   1.000
_cell.length_b   1.000
_cell.length_c   1.000
_cell.angle_alpha   90.00
_cell.angle_beta   90.00
_cell.angle_gamma   90.00
#
_symmetry.space_group_name_H-M   'P 1'
#
loop_
_entity.id
_entity.type
_entity.pdbx_description
1 polymer ?
#
loop_
_entity_poly.entity_id
_entity_poly.type
_entity_poly.pdbx_seq_one_letter_code
_entity_poly.pdbx_strand_id
1 'polypeptide(L)'
;MTAALSGAATATVGERHTVAAERSVADILGGVGITVRSSSSALGALLADALVPPPAGARVVASHWVSGTEPESIGTGTIGATTLITRVRAGATVDRTVTLVGPSGSVVARGQQTLQWPTSLTPSPTTDFCTTAWAQLVRESLAADPDFTLPLSTWDGSIALRCNDIDGAREVQLRIYRGSVIDVAARTPAGATFTFVATAEQWCDIAFAPRDDFLRRAIAGEYSSAGNGYEYVRLTRALSVIVSHVRALVGRRDGGTALGHRREEGTQS
;
A
#
# COMPACT_ATOMS: atom_id res chain seq x y z
N MET A 1 24.13 -16.88 10.89
CA MET A 1 24.85 -16.42 9.69
C MET A 1 23.83 -15.70 8.80
N THR A 2 23.78 -14.37 8.91
CA THR A 2 22.86 -13.54 8.13
C THR A 2 23.48 -13.37 6.75
N ALA A 3 22.83 -13.93 5.71
CA ALA A 3 23.26 -13.69 4.34
C ALA A 3 23.12 -12.19 4.05
N ALA A 4 24.24 -11.47 4.05
CA ALA A 4 24.27 -10.09 3.60
C ALA A 4 24.00 -10.11 2.09
N LEU A 5 22.87 -9.52 1.68
CA LEU A 5 22.52 -9.28 0.29
C LEU A 5 23.61 -8.38 -0.33
N SER A 6 24.63 -9.00 -0.94
CA SER A 6 25.66 -8.33 -1.73
C SER A 6 25.15 -8.17 -3.17
N GLY A 7 24.38 -7.12 -3.36
CA GLY A 7 23.94 -6.57 -4.64
C GLY A 7 23.56 -5.13 -4.36
N ALA A 8 23.74 -4.21 -5.31
CA ALA A 8 23.27 -2.84 -5.13
C ALA A 8 21.80 -2.91 -4.71
N ALA A 9 21.50 -2.56 -3.46
CA ALA A 9 20.19 -2.82 -2.88
C ALA A 9 19.17 -2.01 -3.68
N THR A 10 18.34 -2.70 -4.46
CA THR A 10 17.18 -2.09 -5.12
C THR A 10 16.04 -2.04 -4.11
N ALA A 11 15.22 -0.99 -4.14
CA ALA A 11 13.98 -0.93 -3.39
C ALA A 11 12.82 -0.86 -4.38
N THR A 12 11.89 -1.80 -4.30
CA THR A 12 10.71 -1.83 -5.18
C THR A 12 9.44 -1.77 -4.36
N VAL A 13 8.56 -0.80 -4.65
CA VAL A 13 7.22 -0.75 -4.04
C VAL A 13 6.46 -2.04 -4.33
N GLY A 14 5.84 -2.61 -3.29
CA GLY A 14 5.17 -3.91 -3.36
C GLY A 14 6.06 -5.09 -2.95
N GLU A 15 7.38 -4.90 -2.86
CA GLU A 15 8.31 -5.95 -2.43
C GLU A 15 8.06 -6.35 -0.97
N ARG A 16 7.86 -7.65 -0.75
CA ARG A 16 7.63 -8.23 0.57
C ARG A 16 8.75 -9.19 0.95
N HIS A 17 9.17 -9.12 2.21
CA HIS A 17 10.13 -10.06 2.79
C HIS A 17 9.64 -10.55 4.14
N THR A 18 9.62 -11.87 4.34
CA THR A 18 9.10 -12.52 5.55
C THR A 18 10.19 -13.32 6.24
N VAL A 19 10.30 -13.14 7.55
CA VAL A 19 11.14 -13.93 8.46
C VAL A 19 10.21 -14.73 9.37
N ALA A 20 10.40 -16.05 9.38
CA ALA A 20 9.57 -16.97 10.15
C ALA A 20 9.73 -16.78 11.67
N ALA A 21 8.68 -17.13 12.43
CA ALA A 21 8.64 -17.02 13.88
C ALA A 21 9.43 -18.13 14.59
N GLU A 22 10.75 -18.13 14.39
CA GLU A 22 11.65 -19.16 14.92
C GLU A 22 12.51 -18.67 16.10
N ARG A 23 12.63 -17.34 16.27
CA ARG A 23 13.49 -16.75 17.30
C ARG A 23 12.66 -16.33 18.50
N SER A 24 13.09 -16.73 19.69
CA SER A 24 12.50 -16.26 20.95
C SER A 24 12.74 -14.76 21.13
N VAL A 25 11.71 -14.04 21.57
CA VAL A 25 11.84 -12.62 21.96
C VAL A 25 12.94 -12.44 23.00
N ALA A 26 13.05 -13.35 23.97
CA ALA A 26 14.08 -13.29 25.02
C ALA A 26 15.50 -13.38 24.45
N ASP A 27 15.73 -14.24 23.46
CA ASP A 27 17.03 -14.40 22.81
C ASP A 27 17.40 -13.17 21.97
N ILE A 28 16.40 -12.59 21.29
CA ILE A 28 16.58 -11.36 20.52
C ILE A 28 16.97 -10.21 21.45
N LEU A 29 16.20 -10.00 22.53
CA LEU A 29 16.43 -8.93 23.49
C LEU A 29 17.74 -9.12 24.28
N GLY A 30 18.04 -10.36 24.69
CA GLY A 30 19.31 -10.72 25.32
C GLY A 30 20.51 -10.43 24.41
N GLY A 31 20.39 -10.71 23.12
CA GLY A 31 21.43 -10.40 22.12
C GLY A 31 21.71 -8.90 21.95
N VAL A 32 20.76 -8.02 22.27
CA VAL A 32 20.93 -6.55 22.26
C VAL A 32 21.13 -5.96 23.66
N GLY A 33 21.25 -6.79 24.70
CA GLY A 33 21.51 -6.36 26.08
C GLY A 33 20.32 -5.68 26.77
N ILE A 34 19.09 -5.88 26.27
CA ILE A 34 17.89 -5.24 26.79
C ILE A 34 17.08 -6.23 27.63
N THR A 35 16.66 -5.81 28.82
CA THR A 35 15.66 -6.54 29.62
C THR A 35 14.39 -5.71 29.68
N VAL A 36 13.32 -6.17 29.03
CA VAL A 36 12.06 -5.42 28.93
C VAL A 36 11.06 -5.94 29.96
N ARG A 37 10.47 -5.05 30.76
CA ARG A 37 9.45 -5.37 31.78
C ARG A 37 8.01 -5.09 31.33
N SER A 38 7.78 -4.49 30.15
CA SER A 38 6.42 -4.19 29.65
C SER A 38 6.32 -4.14 28.12
N SER A 39 5.09 -4.36 27.61
CA SER A 39 4.72 -4.26 26.20
C SER A 39 4.64 -2.80 25.73
N SER A 40 5.79 -2.15 25.54
CA SER A 40 5.87 -0.80 24.99
C SER A 40 5.95 -0.82 23.45
N SER A 41 5.45 0.21 22.78
CA SER A 41 5.60 0.37 21.32
C SER A 41 7.07 0.41 20.87
N ALA A 42 7.99 0.80 21.75
CA ALA A 42 9.43 0.77 21.48
C ALA A 42 9.97 -0.66 21.34
N LEU A 43 9.32 -1.65 21.96
CA LEU A 43 9.68 -3.06 21.79
C LEU A 43 9.45 -3.53 20.36
N GLY A 44 8.40 -3.06 19.69
CA GLY A 44 8.13 -3.36 18.28
C GLY A 44 9.27 -2.88 17.37
N ALA A 45 9.76 -1.66 17.57
CA ALA A 45 10.89 -1.10 16.82
C ALA A 45 12.16 -1.94 16.98
N LEU A 46 12.50 -2.28 18.22
CA LEU A 46 13.71 -3.06 18.53
C LEU A 46 13.66 -4.46 17.91
N LEU A 47 12.51 -5.13 18.02
CA LEU A 47 12.34 -6.46 17.44
C LEU A 47 12.39 -6.43 15.92
N ALA A 48 11.79 -5.41 15.29
CA ALA A 48 11.88 -5.22 13.85
C ALA A 48 13.32 -5.01 13.38
N ASP A 49 14.09 -4.15 14.04
CA ASP A 49 15.47 -3.91 13.65
C ASP A 49 16.35 -5.15 13.83
N ALA A 50 16.05 -6.01 14.82
CA ALA A 50 16.76 -7.25 15.05
C ALA A 50 16.34 -8.43 14.14
N LEU A 51 15.08 -8.46 13.68
CA LEU A 51 14.54 -9.51 12.81
C LEU A 51 14.72 -9.18 11.32
N VAL A 52 14.47 -7.92 10.96
CA VAL A 52 14.44 -7.41 9.59
C VAL A 52 15.25 -6.11 9.50
N PRO A 53 16.58 -6.19 9.72
CA PRO A 53 17.44 -5.03 9.69
C PRO A 53 17.31 -4.28 8.35
N PRO A 54 17.59 -2.96 8.32
CA PRO A 54 17.70 -2.23 7.07
C PRO A 54 18.69 -2.92 6.12
N PRO A 55 18.44 -2.91 4.80
CA PRO A 55 19.40 -3.38 3.81
C PRO A 55 20.77 -2.70 3.96
N ALA A 56 21.83 -3.35 3.49
CA ALA A 56 23.20 -2.86 3.65
C ALA A 56 23.34 -1.41 3.15
N GLY A 57 23.83 -0.53 4.03
CA GLY A 57 24.02 0.90 3.77
C GLY A 57 22.75 1.76 3.94
N ALA A 58 21.56 1.17 4.06
CA ALA A 58 20.36 1.88 4.44
C ALA A 58 20.29 2.07 5.97
N ARG A 59 19.64 3.13 6.43
CA ARG A 59 19.41 3.39 7.86
C ARG A 59 17.97 3.82 8.12
N VAL A 60 17.40 3.40 9.25
CA VAL A 60 16.12 3.93 9.71
C VAL A 60 16.33 5.38 10.16
N VAL A 61 15.53 6.31 9.64
CA VAL A 61 15.55 7.73 10.02
C VAL A 61 14.27 8.19 10.72
N ALA A 62 13.17 7.45 10.55
CA ALA A 62 11.95 7.64 11.31
C ALA A 62 11.23 6.30 11.49
N SER A 63 10.50 6.16 12.61
CA SER A 63 9.68 4.98 12.87
C SER A 63 8.46 5.33 13.69
N HIS A 64 7.31 4.75 13.36
CA HIS A 64 6.08 4.87 14.10
C HIS A 64 5.49 3.48 14.35
N TRP A 65 5.15 3.16 15.60
CA TRP A 65 4.75 1.82 16.02
C TRP A 65 3.44 1.83 16.78
N VAL A 66 2.58 0.88 16.45
CA VAL A 66 1.30 0.65 17.11
C VAL A 66 1.26 -0.81 17.56
N SER A 67 0.89 -1.04 18.82
CA SER A 67 0.68 -2.39 19.35
C SER A 67 -0.48 -3.07 18.62
N GLY A 68 -0.40 -4.39 18.46
CA GLY A 68 -1.52 -5.19 17.97
C GLY A 68 -2.73 -5.08 18.89
N THR A 69 -3.91 -5.27 18.34
CA THR A 69 -5.18 -5.33 19.09
C THR A 69 -5.45 -6.71 19.68
N GLU A 70 -4.73 -7.73 19.21
CA GLU A 70 -4.87 -9.11 19.65
C GLU A 70 -4.22 -9.34 21.03
N PRO A 71 -4.75 -10.26 21.85
CA PRO A 71 -4.31 -10.47 23.24
C PRO A 71 -2.88 -11.03 23.35
N GLU A 72 -2.32 -11.50 22.23
CA GLU A 72 -0.95 -12.01 22.20
C GLU A 72 0.05 -10.88 22.43
N SER A 73 0.61 -10.85 23.63
CA SER A 73 1.58 -9.85 24.03
C SER A 73 2.95 -10.15 23.46
N ILE A 74 3.65 -9.10 23.01
CA ILE A 74 4.99 -9.12 22.38
C ILE A 74 6.10 -9.73 23.31
N GLY A 75 5.78 -10.18 24.53
CA GLY A 75 6.76 -10.52 25.57
C GLY A 75 7.10 -12.00 25.77
N THR A 76 6.31 -12.94 25.25
CA THR A 76 6.50 -14.37 25.57
C THR A 76 6.26 -15.24 24.35
N GLY A 77 7.33 -15.71 23.70
CA GLY A 77 7.24 -16.64 22.58
C GLY A 77 8.25 -16.38 21.48
N THR A 78 8.10 -17.12 20.38
CA THR A 78 8.81 -16.83 19.14
C THR A 78 8.09 -15.75 18.35
N ILE A 79 8.84 -15.01 17.54
CA ILE A 79 8.29 -13.88 16.79
C ILE A 79 8.84 -13.86 15.37
N GLY A 80 7.95 -13.68 14.41
CA GLY A 80 8.26 -13.48 13.00
C GLY A 80 8.04 -12.02 12.60
N ALA A 81 8.49 -11.68 11.41
CA ALA A 81 8.32 -10.34 10.86
C ALA A 81 8.08 -10.40 9.36
N THR A 82 7.14 -9.58 8.87
CA THR A 82 6.94 -9.32 7.45
C THR A 82 7.20 -7.85 7.18
N THR A 83 7.97 -7.54 6.14
CA THR A 83 8.17 -6.18 5.65
C THR A 83 7.51 -6.00 4.29
N LEU A 84 7.09 -4.77 4.00
CA LEU A 84 6.54 -4.36 2.71
C LEU A 84 7.08 -2.97 2.39
N ILE A 85 7.76 -2.81 1.25
CA ILE A 85 8.11 -1.48 0.73
C ILE A 85 6.83 -0.83 0.19
N THR A 86 6.42 0.27 0.79
CA THR A 86 5.17 0.97 0.44
C THR A 86 5.40 2.18 -0.44
N ARG A 87 6.60 2.76 -0.43
CA ARG A 87 6.95 3.91 -1.26
C ARG A 87 8.45 4.03 -1.48
N VAL A 88 8.83 4.47 -2.67
CA VAL A 88 10.16 4.98 -2.99
C VAL A 88 10.01 6.45 -3.37
N ARG A 89 10.78 7.34 -2.74
CA ARG A 89 10.74 8.78 -2.96
C ARG A 89 12.04 9.25 -3.63
N ALA A 90 11.99 10.40 -4.28
CA ALA A 90 13.21 11.09 -4.72
C ALA A 90 14.12 11.39 -3.51
N GLY A 91 15.43 11.47 -3.74
CA GLY A 91 16.39 11.75 -2.67
C GLY A 91 16.75 10.53 -1.80
N ALA A 92 16.57 9.31 -2.33
CA ALA A 92 16.98 8.07 -1.68
C ALA A 92 16.20 7.75 -0.40
N THR A 93 14.92 8.12 -0.31
CA THR A 93 14.07 7.79 0.84
C THR A 93 13.10 6.67 0.49
N VAL A 94 12.95 5.69 1.37
CA VAL A 94 12.07 4.52 1.19
C VAL A 94 11.19 4.36 2.41
N ASP A 95 9.89 4.20 2.21
CA ASP A 95 8.97 3.84 3.29
C ASP A 95 8.68 2.35 3.24
N ARG A 96 8.65 1.74 4.42
CA ARG A 96 8.21 0.36 4.59
C ARG A 96 7.24 0.22 5.75
N THR A 97 6.33 -0.72 5.63
CA THR A 97 5.57 -1.27 6.76
C THR A 97 6.28 -2.51 7.28
N VAL A 98 6.27 -2.69 8.59
CA VAL A 98 6.74 -3.89 9.28
C VAL A 98 5.60 -4.43 10.14
N THR A 99 5.28 -5.71 9.98
CA THR A 99 4.27 -6.42 10.75
C THR A 99 4.95 -7.53 11.52
N LEU A 100 4.84 -7.50 12.84
CA LEU A 100 5.34 -8.55 13.72
C LEU A 100 4.22 -9.56 13.98
N VAL A 101 4.56 -10.84 13.89
CA VAL A 101 3.61 -11.95 14.03
C VAL A 101 4.07 -12.92 15.11
N GLY A 102 3.14 -13.32 15.98
CA GLY A 102 3.38 -14.35 16.99
C GLY A 102 3.36 -15.77 16.40
N PRO A 103 3.62 -16.82 17.19
CA PRO A 103 3.63 -18.21 16.74
C PRO A 103 2.25 -18.68 16.26
N SER A 104 1.17 -18.06 16.76
CA SER A 104 -0.20 -18.33 16.32
C SER A 104 -0.51 -17.78 14.93
N GLY A 105 0.38 -16.96 14.36
CA GLY A 105 0.14 -16.16 13.15
C GLY A 105 -0.57 -14.84 13.42
N SER A 106 -0.94 -14.54 14.67
CA SER A 106 -1.58 -13.28 15.04
C SER A 106 -0.62 -12.11 14.94
N VAL A 107 -1.12 -10.94 14.52
CA VAL A 107 -0.33 -9.70 14.47
C VAL A 107 -0.19 -9.13 15.88
N VAL A 108 1.04 -9.13 16.40
CA VAL A 108 1.35 -8.62 17.74
C VAL A 108 1.75 -7.15 17.74
N ALA A 109 2.29 -6.65 16.62
CA ALA A 109 2.60 -5.24 16.42
C ALA A 109 2.67 -4.89 14.95
N ARG A 110 2.42 -3.62 14.62
CA ARG A 110 2.64 -3.07 13.29
C ARG A 110 3.36 -1.73 13.41
N GLY A 111 4.33 -1.51 12.54
CA GLY A 111 5.09 -0.28 12.46
C GLY A 111 5.29 0.19 11.03
N GLN A 112 5.53 1.48 10.87
CA GLN A 112 6.03 2.08 9.64
C GLN A 112 7.44 2.60 9.92
N GLN A 113 8.32 2.46 8.94
CA GLN A 113 9.69 2.96 9.01
C GLN A 113 10.02 3.72 7.73
N THR A 114 10.69 4.85 7.89
CA THR A 114 11.33 5.58 6.80
C THR A 114 12.81 5.27 6.83
N LEU A 115 13.31 4.80 5.70
CA LEU A 115 14.70 4.44 5.48
C LEU A 115 15.38 5.51 4.62
N GLN A 116 16.57 5.93 5.02
CA GLN A 116 17.51 6.60 4.13
C GLN A 116 18.33 5.53 3.42
N TRP A 117 18.21 5.49 2.10
CA TRP A 117 18.96 4.63 1.21
C TRP A 117 20.35 5.22 0.91
N PRO A 118 21.39 4.39 0.70
CA PRO A 118 22.75 4.87 0.46
C PRO A 118 22.94 5.51 -0.92
N THR A 119 22.08 5.19 -1.89
CA THR A 119 22.16 5.67 -3.26
C THR A 119 20.82 6.25 -3.71
N SER A 120 20.88 7.21 -4.64
CA SER A 120 19.67 7.73 -5.30
C SER A 120 18.83 6.61 -5.90
N LEU A 121 17.52 6.69 -5.67
CA LEU A 121 16.52 5.79 -6.23
C LEU A 121 15.62 6.58 -7.17
N THR A 122 15.16 5.92 -8.24
CA THR A 122 14.19 6.50 -9.18
C THR A 122 12.79 6.06 -8.77
N PRO A 123 11.93 6.97 -8.27
CA PRO A 123 10.55 6.65 -7.96
C PRO A 123 9.76 6.36 -9.26
N SER A 124 8.83 5.41 -9.21
CA SER A 124 7.92 5.14 -10.32
C SER A 124 6.57 5.84 -10.09
N PRO A 125 6.06 6.63 -11.06
CA PRO A 125 4.75 7.26 -10.93
C PRO A 125 3.60 6.23 -10.93
N THR A 126 3.81 5.01 -11.45
CA THR A 126 2.78 3.95 -11.42
C THR A 126 2.52 3.40 -10.02
N THR A 127 3.46 3.59 -9.09
CA THR A 127 3.38 3.09 -7.71
C THR A 127 3.44 4.21 -6.67
N ASP A 128 3.49 5.48 -7.08
CA ASP A 128 3.47 6.62 -6.17
C ASP A 128 2.02 7.05 -5.89
N PHE A 129 1.30 6.15 -5.20
CA PHE A 129 -0.16 6.22 -5.00
C PHE A 129 -0.62 7.56 -4.43
N CYS A 130 -1.79 8.00 -4.91
CA CYS A 130 -2.47 9.23 -4.50
C CYS A 130 -1.65 10.52 -4.75
N THR A 131 -0.70 10.49 -5.67
CA THR A 131 -0.08 11.71 -6.22
C THR A 131 -0.78 12.15 -7.50
N THR A 132 -0.61 13.42 -7.88
CA THR A 132 -1.15 13.93 -9.15
C THR A 132 -0.57 13.20 -10.35
N ALA A 133 0.74 12.91 -10.37
CA ALA A 133 1.38 12.17 -11.47
C ALA A 133 0.79 10.77 -11.64
N TRP A 134 0.58 10.05 -10.53
CA TRP A 134 -0.09 8.74 -10.54
C TRP A 134 -1.53 8.84 -11.03
N ALA A 135 -2.32 9.80 -10.55
CA ALA A 135 -3.71 9.95 -10.92
C ALA A 135 -3.92 10.37 -12.38
N GLN A 136 -2.95 11.06 -13.00
CA GLN A 136 -2.97 11.30 -14.44
C GLN A 136 -2.87 9.99 -15.23
N LEU A 137 -2.01 9.06 -14.82
CA LEU A 137 -1.93 7.73 -15.45
C LEU A 137 -3.23 6.94 -15.28
N VAL A 138 -3.87 7.03 -14.11
CA VAL A 138 -5.18 6.43 -13.86
C VAL A 138 -6.24 7.05 -14.78
N ARG A 139 -6.31 8.38 -14.88
CA ARG A 139 -7.21 9.10 -15.78
C ARG A 139 -7.04 8.63 -17.23
N GLU A 140 -5.81 8.61 -17.72
CA GLU A 140 -5.49 8.19 -19.09
C GLU A 140 -5.94 6.75 -19.35
N SER A 141 -5.74 5.86 -18.37
CA SER A 141 -6.19 4.48 -18.52
C SER A 141 -7.71 4.32 -18.47
N LEU A 142 -8.43 5.14 -17.71
CA LEU A 142 -9.89 5.11 -17.58
C LEU A 142 -10.62 5.69 -18.80
N ALA A 143 -9.99 6.64 -19.51
CA ALA A 143 -10.63 7.37 -20.61
C ALA A 143 -11.12 6.44 -21.75
N ALA A 144 -10.52 5.26 -21.90
CA ALA A 144 -10.89 4.26 -22.89
C ALA A 144 -11.84 3.17 -22.37
N ASP A 145 -12.25 3.20 -21.09
CA ASP A 145 -13.01 2.12 -20.47
C ASP A 145 -14.54 2.40 -20.43
N PRO A 146 -15.36 1.66 -21.21
CA PRO A 146 -16.82 1.79 -21.16
C PRO A 146 -17.43 1.41 -19.81
N ASP A 147 -16.81 0.51 -19.03
CA ASP A 147 -17.28 0.12 -17.70
C ASP A 147 -17.10 1.23 -16.67
N PHE A 148 -16.19 2.18 -16.92
CA PHE A 148 -16.10 3.41 -16.15
C PHE A 148 -17.07 4.49 -16.65
N THR A 149 -17.09 4.74 -17.95
CA THR A 149 -17.78 5.89 -18.54
C THR A 149 -19.32 5.74 -18.53
N LEU A 150 -19.85 4.57 -18.88
CA LEU A 150 -21.30 4.38 -19.03
C LEU A 150 -22.08 4.53 -17.71
N PRO A 151 -21.67 3.91 -16.58
CA PRO A 151 -22.39 4.07 -15.31
C PRO A 151 -22.38 5.51 -14.77
N LEU A 152 -21.43 6.32 -15.21
CA LEU A 152 -21.22 7.70 -14.77
C LEU A 152 -21.74 8.74 -15.77
N SER A 153 -22.37 8.32 -16.88
CA SER A 153 -22.86 9.21 -17.95
C SER A 153 -23.85 10.29 -17.50
N THR A 154 -24.56 10.07 -16.39
CA THR A 154 -25.51 11.02 -15.77
C THR A 154 -25.01 11.58 -14.44
N TRP A 155 -23.75 11.33 -14.10
CA TRP A 155 -23.16 11.72 -12.82
C TRP A 155 -22.07 12.77 -13.00
N ASP A 156 -22.13 13.80 -12.15
CA ASP A 156 -21.16 14.86 -12.07
C ASP A 156 -20.70 15.00 -10.62
N GLY A 157 -19.39 15.07 -10.41
CA GLY A 157 -18.85 15.16 -9.06
C GLY A 157 -17.34 14.92 -9.02
N SER A 158 -16.85 14.61 -7.83
CA SER A 158 -15.43 14.33 -7.61
C SER A 158 -15.22 13.14 -6.67
N ILE A 159 -14.29 12.26 -7.07
CA ILE A 159 -13.84 11.13 -6.27
C ILE A 159 -12.43 11.44 -5.79
N ALA A 160 -12.22 11.55 -4.49
CA ALA A 160 -10.91 11.61 -3.88
C ALA A 160 -10.37 10.21 -3.60
N LEU A 161 -9.08 10.01 -3.86
CA LEU A 161 -8.31 8.83 -3.50
C LEU A 161 -7.23 9.27 -2.52
N ARG A 162 -7.30 8.76 -1.29
CA ARG A 162 -6.39 9.12 -0.20
C ARG A 162 -5.52 7.94 0.22
N CYS A 163 -4.22 8.21 0.35
CA CYS A 163 -3.22 7.32 0.92
C CYS A 163 -2.75 7.91 2.25
N ASN A 164 -2.91 7.14 3.34
CA ASN A 164 -2.37 7.49 4.65
C ASN A 164 -1.00 6.83 4.83
N ASP A 165 0.03 7.63 5.07
CA ASP A 165 1.41 7.23 5.28
C ASP A 165 1.92 7.64 6.66
N ILE A 166 3.17 7.33 6.95
CA ILE A 166 3.84 7.68 8.20
C ILE A 166 3.94 9.20 8.43
N ASP A 167 4.16 9.98 7.37
CA ASP A 167 4.37 11.44 7.45
C ASP A 167 3.08 12.26 7.22
N GLY A 168 1.93 11.60 7.11
CA GLY A 168 0.64 12.24 6.85
C GLY A 168 -0.13 11.59 5.69
N ALA A 169 -1.09 12.33 5.13
CA ALA A 169 -1.95 11.84 4.07
C ALA A 169 -1.64 12.51 2.72
N ARG A 170 -1.58 11.72 1.66
CA ARG A 170 -1.62 12.18 0.27
C ARG A 170 -3.02 11.98 -0.27
N GLU A 171 -3.55 12.98 -0.96
CA GLU A 171 -4.88 12.92 -1.57
C GLU A 171 -4.84 13.52 -2.98
N VAL A 172 -5.58 12.89 -3.87
CA VAL A 172 -5.82 13.38 -5.22
C VAL A 172 -7.29 13.19 -5.57
N GLN A 173 -7.86 14.14 -6.32
CA GLN A 173 -9.26 14.18 -6.69
C GLN A 173 -9.42 14.04 -8.20
N LEU A 174 -10.25 13.09 -8.61
CA LEU A 174 -10.69 12.90 -9.98
C LEU A 174 -12.01 13.66 -10.15
N ARG A 175 -12.01 14.75 -10.93
CA ARG A 175 -13.22 15.49 -11.26
C ARG A 175 -13.85 14.86 -12.48
N ILE A 176 -15.10 14.44 -12.33
CA ILE A 176 -15.81 13.66 -13.33
C ILE A 176 -17.03 14.45 -13.77
N TYR A 177 -17.20 14.52 -15.08
CA TYR A 177 -18.36 15.09 -15.74
C TYR A 177 -18.85 14.09 -16.77
N ARG A 178 -20.10 13.62 -16.60
CA ARG A 178 -20.76 12.66 -17.50
C ARG A 178 -19.88 11.48 -17.91
N GLY A 179 -19.24 10.86 -16.93
CA GLY A 179 -18.38 9.68 -17.09
C GLY A 179 -16.97 9.94 -17.60
N SER A 180 -16.60 11.19 -17.86
CA SER A 180 -15.23 11.56 -18.22
C SER A 180 -14.51 12.22 -17.03
N VAL A 181 -13.29 11.79 -16.73
CA VAL A 181 -12.43 12.51 -15.79
C VAL A 181 -11.85 13.73 -16.50
N ILE A 182 -12.41 14.91 -16.22
CA ILE A 182 -12.06 16.18 -16.87
C ILE A 182 -10.84 16.85 -16.24
N ASP A 183 -10.55 16.56 -14.98
CA ASP A 183 -9.47 17.22 -14.23
C ASP A 183 -8.97 16.32 -13.08
N VAL A 184 -7.70 16.49 -12.72
CA VAL A 184 -7.00 15.79 -11.63
C VAL A 184 -6.27 16.82 -10.79
N ALA A 185 -6.70 17.00 -9.55
CA ALA A 185 -6.18 18.03 -8.66
C ALA A 185 -5.86 17.46 -7.27
N ALA A 186 -4.89 18.07 -6.58
CA ALA A 186 -4.59 17.70 -5.19
C ALA A 186 -5.74 18.06 -4.22
N ARG A 187 -6.46 19.16 -4.52
CA ARG A 187 -7.64 19.63 -3.76
C ARG A 187 -8.58 20.39 -4.69
N THR A 188 -9.86 20.43 -4.33
CA THR A 188 -10.85 21.31 -4.97
C THR A 188 -11.51 22.22 -3.92
N PRO A 189 -12.02 23.40 -4.31
CA PRO A 189 -12.61 24.35 -3.35
C PRO A 189 -13.79 23.79 -2.55
N ALA A 190 -14.62 22.96 -3.17
CA ALA A 190 -15.80 22.35 -2.53
C ALA A 190 -15.50 21.02 -1.81
N GLY A 191 -14.26 20.52 -1.92
CA GLY A 191 -13.92 19.17 -1.49
C GLY A 191 -14.46 18.09 -2.44
N ALA A 192 -14.15 16.83 -2.11
CA ALA A 192 -14.62 15.70 -2.89
C ALA A 192 -16.06 15.31 -2.51
N THR A 193 -16.88 14.93 -3.48
CA THR A 193 -18.21 14.33 -3.23
C THR A 193 -18.08 13.08 -2.36
N PHE A 194 -17.04 12.30 -2.64
CA PHE A 194 -16.71 11.05 -1.97
C PHE A 194 -15.19 10.88 -1.89
N THR A 195 -14.68 10.37 -0.78
CA THR A 195 -13.27 10.05 -0.59
C THR A 195 -13.10 8.58 -0.23
N PHE A 196 -12.32 7.84 -1.02
CA PHE A 196 -11.82 6.53 -0.67
C PHE A 196 -10.50 6.65 0.09
N VAL A 197 -10.42 6.04 1.26
CA VAL A 197 -9.27 6.12 2.15
C VAL A 197 -8.68 4.74 2.38
N ALA A 198 -7.40 4.60 2.07
CA ALA A 198 -6.61 3.43 2.40
C ALA A 198 -5.21 3.83 2.92
N THR A 199 -4.59 2.97 3.71
CA THR A 199 -3.18 3.13 4.11
C THR A 199 -2.24 2.79 2.95
N ALA A 200 -0.97 3.19 3.03
CA ALA A 200 0.03 2.81 2.04
C ALA A 200 0.19 1.29 1.88
N GLU A 201 0.08 0.54 2.98
CA GLU A 201 0.05 -0.95 2.98
C GLU A 201 -1.17 -1.47 2.19
N GLN A 202 -2.35 -0.93 2.47
CA GLN A 202 -3.59 -1.33 1.80
C GLN A 202 -3.58 -1.01 0.31
N TRP A 203 -3.05 0.15 -0.10
CA TRP A 203 -2.87 0.48 -1.52
C TRP A 203 -1.94 -0.53 -2.22
N CYS A 204 -0.86 -0.93 -1.56
CA CYS A 204 0.00 -2.00 -2.08
C CYS A 204 -0.74 -3.33 -2.17
N ASP A 205 -1.50 -3.71 -1.14
CA ASP A 205 -2.29 -4.95 -1.19
C ASP A 205 -3.30 -4.92 -2.35
N ILE A 206 -4.02 -3.80 -2.52
CA ILE A 206 -4.96 -3.61 -3.63
C ILE A 206 -4.25 -3.76 -4.97
N ALA A 207 -3.11 -3.08 -5.15
CA ALA A 207 -2.41 -3.02 -6.42
C ALA A 207 -1.73 -4.35 -6.79
N PHE A 208 -1.09 -5.01 -5.81
CA PHE A 208 -0.21 -6.17 -6.05
C PHE A 208 -0.82 -7.52 -5.65
N ALA A 209 -2.03 -7.57 -5.08
CA ALA A 209 -2.66 -8.86 -4.75
C ALA A 209 -2.82 -9.74 -6.01
N PRO A 210 -2.59 -11.06 -5.92
CA PRO A 210 -2.72 -11.96 -7.07
C PRO A 210 -4.16 -12.09 -7.58
N ARG A 211 -5.14 -11.79 -6.74
CA ARG A 211 -6.57 -11.80 -7.08
C ARG A 211 -7.17 -10.45 -6.77
N ASP A 212 -8.16 -10.05 -7.56
CA ASP A 212 -8.98 -8.89 -7.24
C ASP A 212 -10.08 -9.32 -6.26
N ASP A 213 -9.88 -8.99 -4.99
CA ASP A 213 -10.86 -9.16 -3.93
C ASP A 213 -11.29 -7.82 -3.31
N PHE A 214 -11.08 -6.72 -4.06
CA PHE A 214 -11.29 -5.36 -3.57
C PHE A 214 -12.68 -5.15 -2.98
N LEU A 215 -13.74 -5.51 -3.70
CA LEU A 215 -15.11 -5.32 -3.24
C LEU A 215 -15.42 -6.13 -1.97
N ARG A 216 -14.92 -7.36 -1.87
CA ARG A 216 -15.09 -8.22 -0.69
C ARG A 216 -14.47 -7.55 0.54
N ARG A 217 -13.25 -7.01 0.41
CA ARG A 217 -12.51 -6.32 1.47
C ARG A 217 -13.16 -4.98 1.84
N ALA A 218 -13.68 -4.25 0.85
CA ALA A 218 -14.41 -3.01 1.07
C ALA A 218 -15.71 -3.23 1.87
N ILE A 219 -16.47 -4.28 1.55
CA ILE A 219 -17.67 -4.67 2.30
C ILE A 219 -17.33 -5.12 3.73
N ALA A 220 -16.19 -5.77 3.92
CA ALA A 220 -15.69 -6.16 5.24
C ALA A 220 -15.19 -4.98 6.10
N GLY A 221 -15.23 -3.75 5.58
CA GLY A 221 -14.82 -2.55 6.30
C GLY A 221 -13.30 -2.39 6.42
N GLU A 222 -12.52 -3.06 5.56
CA GLU A 222 -11.05 -2.93 5.59
C GLU A 222 -10.60 -1.54 5.15
N TYR A 223 -11.41 -0.83 4.37
CA TYR A 223 -11.13 0.53 3.93
C TYR A 223 -12.09 1.51 4.57
N SER A 224 -11.68 2.78 4.63
CA SER A 224 -12.53 3.86 5.12
C SER A 224 -13.02 4.70 3.95
N SER A 225 -14.13 5.37 4.15
CA SER A 225 -14.61 6.39 3.24
C SER A 225 -15.16 7.60 3.97
N ALA A 226 -15.18 8.74 3.29
CA ALA A 226 -15.75 9.98 3.79
C ALA A 226 -16.57 10.67 2.69
N GLY A 227 -17.53 11.50 3.08
CA GLY A 227 -18.44 12.20 2.18
C GLY A 227 -19.84 11.58 2.16
N ASN A 228 -20.52 11.65 1.01
CA ASN A 228 -21.90 11.22 0.90
C ASN A 228 -22.02 9.69 0.81
N GLY A 229 -22.54 9.05 1.86
CA GLY A 229 -22.72 7.59 1.91
C GLY A 229 -23.68 7.03 0.85
N TYR A 230 -24.64 7.81 0.36
CA TYR A 230 -25.49 7.42 -0.76
C TYR A 230 -24.69 7.33 -2.07
N GLU A 231 -23.77 8.28 -2.28
CA GLU A 231 -22.87 8.29 -3.42
C GLU A 231 -21.88 7.13 -3.37
N TYR A 232 -21.46 6.68 -2.17
CA TYR A 232 -20.59 5.50 -2.05
C TYR A 232 -21.20 4.25 -2.70
N VAL A 233 -22.47 3.96 -2.42
CA VAL A 233 -23.16 2.79 -2.98
C VAL A 233 -23.26 2.91 -4.50
N ARG A 234 -23.60 4.12 -5.00
CA ARG A 234 -23.68 4.41 -6.44
C ARG A 234 -22.33 4.28 -7.14
N LEU A 235 -21.26 4.70 -6.47
CA LEU A 235 -19.91 4.77 -7.02
C LEU A 235 -19.08 3.51 -6.77
N THR A 236 -19.61 2.50 -6.08
CA THR A 236 -18.89 1.26 -5.79
C THR A 236 -18.40 0.57 -7.07
N ARG A 237 -19.21 0.55 -8.14
CA ARG A 237 -18.80 0.01 -9.45
C ARG A 237 -17.66 0.82 -10.06
N ALA A 238 -17.78 2.15 -10.08
CA ALA A 238 -16.75 3.03 -10.62
C ALA A 238 -15.43 2.88 -9.85
N LEU A 239 -15.50 2.74 -8.53
CA LEU A 239 -14.32 2.51 -7.68
C LEU A 239 -13.67 1.15 -7.96
N SER A 240 -14.47 0.09 -8.20
CA SER A 240 -13.95 -1.20 -8.62
C SER A 240 -13.19 -1.10 -9.95
N VAL A 241 -13.72 -0.35 -10.92
CA VAL A 241 -13.04 -0.14 -12.21
C VAL A 241 -11.75 0.66 -12.03
N ILE A 242 -11.77 1.74 -11.24
CA ILE A 242 -10.56 2.49 -10.86
C ILE A 242 -9.49 1.55 -10.29
N VAL A 243 -9.86 0.67 -9.36
CA VAL A 243 -8.94 -0.30 -8.74
C VAL A 243 -8.38 -1.28 -9.77
N SER A 244 -9.20 -1.80 -10.69
CA SER A 244 -8.73 -2.65 -11.79
C SER A 244 -7.67 -1.94 -12.65
N HIS A 245 -7.85 -0.66 -12.95
CA HIS A 245 -6.85 0.13 -13.67
C HIS A 245 -5.58 0.36 -12.86
N VAL A 246 -5.69 0.61 -11.55
CA VAL A 246 -4.51 0.73 -10.66
C VAL A 246 -3.69 -0.56 -10.69
N ARG A 247 -4.35 -1.72 -10.62
CA ARG A 247 -3.73 -3.05 -10.72
C ARG A 247 -3.06 -3.25 -12.09
N ALA A 248 -3.72 -2.85 -13.17
CA ALA A 248 -3.16 -2.93 -14.52
C ALA A 248 -1.93 -2.02 -14.69
N LEU A 249 -1.92 -0.82 -14.11
CA LEU A 249 -0.79 0.12 -14.16
C LEU A 249 0.46 -0.45 -13.49
N VAL A 250 0.30 -1.13 -12.35
CA VAL A 250 1.44 -1.79 -11.69
C VAL A 250 1.89 -3.04 -12.44
N GLY A 251 0.98 -3.82 -13.03
CA GLY A 251 1.34 -5.00 -13.84
C GLY A 251 2.14 -4.67 -15.11
N ARG A 252 1.92 -3.49 -15.72
CA ARG A 252 2.71 -3.01 -16.88
C ARG A 252 4.18 -2.73 -16.54
N ARG A 253 4.51 -2.51 -15.26
CA ARG A 253 5.90 -2.35 -14.80
C ARG A 253 6.68 -3.65 -14.93
N ASP A 254 6.03 -4.78 -14.63
CA ASP A 254 6.65 -6.10 -14.61
C ASP A 254 6.60 -6.79 -15.98
N GLY A 255 5.67 -6.37 -16.84
CA GLY A 255 5.46 -6.89 -18.18
C GLY A 255 5.57 -5.82 -19.26
N GLY A 256 6.78 -5.56 -19.75
CA GLY A 256 6.99 -4.96 -21.07
C GLY A 256 6.62 -5.93 -22.18
N THR A 257 5.41 -6.50 -22.19
CA THR A 257 4.75 -7.18 -23.33
C THR A 257 3.37 -7.70 -22.94
N ALA A 258 2.45 -7.71 -23.92
CA ALA A 258 1.14 -8.38 -23.95
C ALA A 258 -0.10 -7.58 -23.47
N LEU A 259 -0.44 -6.52 -24.21
CA LEU A 259 -1.84 -6.28 -24.59
C LEU A 259 -2.13 -7.08 -25.86
N GLY A 260 -2.57 -8.33 -25.68
CA GLY A 260 -3.12 -9.18 -26.73
C GLY A 260 -4.63 -9.26 -26.55
N HIS A 261 -5.33 -8.39 -27.26
CA HIS A 261 -6.79 -8.32 -27.34
C HIS A 261 -7.34 -9.69 -27.79
N ARG A 262 -7.95 -10.48 -26.89
CA ARG A 262 -8.81 -11.61 -27.31
C ARG A 262 -10.21 -11.06 -27.51
N ARG A 263 -10.49 -10.55 -28.71
CA ARG A 263 -11.85 -10.51 -29.26
C ARG A 263 -12.19 -11.95 -29.63
N GLU A 264 -13.13 -12.55 -28.89
CA GLU A 264 -13.86 -13.71 -29.37
C GLU A 264 -14.84 -13.22 -30.45
N GLU A 265 -14.41 -13.32 -31.71
CA GLU A 265 -15.34 -13.27 -32.83
C GLU A 265 -16.07 -14.62 -32.89
N GLY A 266 -17.32 -14.62 -32.44
CA GLY A 266 -18.30 -15.56 -32.93
C GLY A 266 -18.58 -15.25 -34.40
N THR A 267 -18.41 -16.23 -35.27
CA THR A 267 -19.14 -16.26 -36.54
C THR A 267 -19.55 -17.69 -36.82
N GLN A 268 -20.87 -17.82 -37.01
CA GLN A 268 -21.62 -19.01 -37.36
C GLN A 268 -21.18 -19.56 -38.72
N SER A 269 -21.17 -20.90 -38.83
CA SER A 269 -21.80 -21.65 -39.94
C SER A 269 -22.12 -23.05 -39.43
#